data_AF-L0DGI0-F1
#
_entry.id   AF-L0DGI0-F1
#
_cell.length_a   1.000
_cell.length_b   1.000
_cell.length_c   1.000
_cell.angle_alpha   90.00
_cell.angle_beta   90.00
_cell.angle_gamma   90.00
#
_symmetry.space_group_name_H-M   'P 1'
#
loop_
_entity.id
_entity.type
_entity.pdbx_description
1 polymer ?
#
loop_
_entity_poly.entity_id
_entity_poly.type
_entity_poly.pdbx_seq_one_letter_code
_entity_poly.pdbx_strand_id
1 'polypeptide(L)'
;MNPENQFSRRRIVQGIGAMGVGALAGGAVKGEEPGQNPLVAKDQASGVKLLPTRKLGRNGPMVPMLAMGGDMETSSAPGLINRAWASGMRYFDTAQKYGQAHEEEIYRRWFAAHPERRKDIFLVSKDYPTKKGPEELLEMIDVRLKAIGTDYIDLYFIHQLCPEVYGAESVNWGKSDVFRKVAETLKASGKVKMVGFSCHGGPEYIQAAADGGFLDALMVQYTPFYERGGAFDRALTACHEKGIGLIAMKTLRHAGNVPKRLPEFEKLGLTTHQALLQAVWSDARISAICNSVRNFDQMKSSIASAHGYQGPLEVALVDRLKDVVLASRRTMCPGCPSCDANVATTGFAFRDVSRYVTYFEQDNYGHSRDLYRALPESARTASKTDLEALRDGCAFGIDYPEIAARAVRYFS
;
A
#
# COMPACT_ATOMS: atom_id res chain seq x y z
N MET A 1 25.44 -40.43 2.39
CA MET A 1 26.73 -40.85 1.80
C MET A 1 26.59 -40.82 0.30
N ASN A 2 27.44 -40.03 -0.35
CA ASN A 2 27.60 -39.94 -1.79
C ASN A 2 29.08 -40.26 -2.06
N PRO A 3 29.41 -40.98 -3.14
CA PRO A 3 30.63 -40.70 -3.89
C PRO A 3 30.27 -40.58 -5.39
N GLU A 4 30.37 -39.38 -5.97
CA GLU A 4 31.49 -38.94 -6.83
C GLU A 4 31.91 -39.96 -7.92
N ASN A 5 31.62 -39.73 -9.21
CA ASN A 5 32.23 -38.79 -10.17
C ASN A 5 33.28 -39.52 -11.05
N GLN A 6 33.07 -39.59 -12.39
CA GLN A 6 34.14 -39.45 -13.39
C GLN A 6 33.63 -39.47 -14.85
N PHE A 7 34.08 -38.47 -15.61
CA PHE A 7 33.93 -38.22 -17.04
C PHE A 7 34.68 -39.23 -17.93
N SER A 8 34.27 -39.42 -19.21
CA SER A 8 35.13 -39.17 -20.40
C SER A 8 34.60 -39.72 -21.75
N ARG A 9 34.34 -38.78 -22.68
CA ARG A 9 34.78 -38.62 -24.09
C ARG A 9 34.59 -39.70 -25.20
N ARG A 10 33.89 -39.23 -26.26
CA ARG A 10 34.18 -39.24 -27.73
C ARG A 10 34.34 -40.57 -28.49
N ARG A 11 33.58 -40.70 -29.59
CA ARG A 11 34.13 -40.84 -30.96
C ARG A 11 33.18 -40.32 -32.05
N ILE A 12 33.81 -39.71 -33.05
CA ILE A 12 33.32 -39.05 -34.26
C ILE A 12 33.61 -39.97 -35.45
N VAL A 13 32.70 -40.07 -36.43
CA VAL A 13 32.97 -40.25 -37.89
C VAL A 13 31.72 -39.70 -38.61
N GLN A 14 31.72 -38.47 -39.15
CA GLN A 14 32.07 -38.05 -40.53
C GLN A 14 31.32 -38.74 -41.68
N GLY A 15 30.49 -37.96 -42.38
CA GLY A 15 29.99 -38.20 -43.73
C GLY A 15 29.62 -36.86 -44.36
N ILE A 16 30.43 -36.40 -45.33
CA ILE A 16 30.35 -35.11 -46.02
C ILE A 16 29.46 -35.24 -47.26
N GLY A 17 28.65 -34.21 -47.55
CA GLY A 17 28.49 -33.72 -48.92
C GLY A 17 27.07 -33.60 -49.48
N ALA A 18 26.45 -32.42 -49.32
CA ALA A 18 25.73 -31.71 -50.40
C ALA A 18 25.36 -30.30 -49.91
N MET A 19 26.02 -29.28 -50.45
CA MET A 19 25.57 -27.88 -50.33
C MET A 19 24.56 -27.60 -51.44
N GLY A 20 23.32 -27.30 -51.06
CA GLY A 20 22.30 -26.67 -51.90
C GLY A 20 21.70 -25.50 -51.14
N VAL A 21 21.87 -24.29 -51.66
CA VAL A 21 21.40 -23.03 -51.09
C VAL A 21 19.90 -22.86 -51.38
N GLY A 22 19.11 -22.44 -50.39
CA GLY A 22 17.86 -21.70 -50.65
C GLY A 22 16.68 -21.98 -49.74
N ALA A 23 16.40 -21.03 -48.84
CA ALA A 23 15.13 -20.73 -48.17
C ALA A 23 14.48 -21.83 -47.29
N LEU A 24 14.69 -21.72 -45.97
CA LEU A 24 13.76 -22.29 -44.98
C LEU A 24 13.04 -21.17 -44.25
N ALA A 25 11.72 -21.18 -44.43
CA ALA A 25 10.76 -20.31 -43.80
C ALA A 25 10.90 -20.36 -42.27
N GLY A 26 11.00 -19.17 -41.65
CA GLY A 26 10.93 -19.03 -40.21
C GLY A 26 9.54 -19.39 -39.72
N GLY A 27 9.39 -20.58 -39.14
CA GLY A 27 8.24 -20.94 -38.33
C GLY A 27 8.26 -20.11 -37.05
N ALA A 28 7.50 -19.01 -37.04
CA ALA A 28 7.24 -18.27 -35.81
C ALA A 28 6.41 -19.15 -34.88
N VAL A 29 7.00 -19.55 -33.76
CA VAL A 29 6.27 -20.05 -32.60
C VAL A 29 5.39 -18.88 -32.15
N LYS A 30 4.08 -18.97 -32.44
CA LYS A 30 3.08 -18.06 -31.87
C LYS A 30 3.12 -18.26 -30.36
N GLY A 31 3.77 -17.34 -29.65
CA GLY A 31 3.56 -17.18 -28.23
C GLY A 31 2.08 -16.88 -28.00
N GLU A 32 1.45 -17.63 -27.10
CA GLU A 32 0.11 -17.31 -26.62
C GLU A 32 0.12 -15.88 -26.08
N GLU A 33 -0.76 -15.04 -26.63
CA GLU A 33 -1.04 -13.73 -26.07
C GLU A 33 -1.51 -13.90 -24.62
N PRO A 34 -1.04 -13.06 -23.67
CA PRO A 34 -1.52 -13.13 -22.30
C PRO A 34 -3.03 -12.92 -22.28
N GLY A 35 -3.76 -13.96 -21.87
CA GLY A 35 -5.23 -13.98 -21.83
C GLY A 35 -5.79 -12.74 -21.17
N GLN A 36 -6.80 -12.15 -21.81
CA GLN A 36 -7.49 -10.95 -21.36
C GLN A 36 -7.92 -11.10 -19.88
N ASN A 37 -7.61 -10.09 -19.07
CA ASN A 37 -8.03 -10.03 -17.67
C ASN A 37 -9.56 -10.16 -17.56
N PRO A 38 -10.11 -11.13 -16.79
CA PRO A 38 -11.55 -11.26 -16.57
C PRO A 38 -12.21 -9.99 -16.02
N LEU A 39 -11.47 -9.11 -15.34
CA LEU A 39 -11.94 -7.81 -14.85
C LEU A 39 -12.10 -6.75 -15.96
N VAL A 40 -11.45 -6.92 -17.11
CA VAL A 40 -11.44 -5.94 -18.22
C VAL A 40 -12.49 -6.29 -19.29
N ALA A 41 -12.82 -7.58 -19.46
CA ALA A 41 -13.65 -8.07 -20.57
C ALA A 41 -15.17 -7.79 -20.44
N LYS A 42 -15.69 -7.42 -19.25
CA LYS A 42 -17.15 -7.38 -18.99
C LYS A 42 -17.80 -6.00 -18.91
N ASP A 43 -17.04 -4.91 -18.88
CA ASP A 43 -17.56 -3.57 -18.58
C ASP A 43 -17.68 -2.62 -19.79
N GLN A 44 -17.30 -3.07 -21.01
CA GLN A 44 -17.48 -2.28 -22.23
C GLN A 44 -18.97 -2.04 -22.61
N ALA A 45 -19.91 -2.71 -21.93
CA ALA A 45 -21.35 -2.55 -22.15
C ALA A 45 -21.99 -1.37 -21.38
N SER A 46 -21.30 -0.74 -20.41
CA SER A 46 -21.89 0.29 -19.52
C SER A 46 -21.49 1.74 -19.87
N GLY A 47 -20.58 1.94 -20.82
CA GLY A 47 -20.03 3.27 -21.14
C GLY A 47 -19.11 3.87 -20.05
N VAL A 48 -18.86 3.13 -18.96
CA VAL A 48 -17.97 3.57 -17.88
C VAL A 48 -16.52 3.26 -18.23
N LYS A 49 -15.66 4.29 -18.21
CA LYS A 49 -14.21 4.12 -18.46
C LYS A 49 -13.54 3.53 -17.22
N LEU A 50 -13.07 2.28 -17.32
CA LEU A 50 -12.30 1.64 -16.25
C LEU A 50 -10.92 2.27 -16.05
N LEU A 51 -10.43 2.24 -14.80
CA LEU A 51 -9.11 2.74 -14.48
C LEU A 51 -8.01 1.88 -15.11
N PRO A 52 -6.86 2.47 -15.50
CA PRO A 52 -5.70 1.72 -15.92
C PRO A 52 -5.26 0.73 -14.85
N THR A 53 -4.70 -0.40 -15.28
CA THR A 53 -4.30 -1.49 -14.38
C THR A 53 -2.80 -1.75 -14.44
N ARG A 54 -2.25 -2.26 -13.35
CA ARG A 54 -0.88 -2.79 -13.26
C ARG A 54 -0.91 -4.19 -12.64
N LYS A 55 0.09 -5.00 -12.94
CA LYS A 55 0.26 -6.33 -12.35
C LYS A 55 0.59 -6.18 -10.86
N LEU A 56 -0.15 -6.89 -9.98
CA LEU A 56 0.15 -6.94 -8.55
C LEU A 56 1.10 -8.10 -8.25
N GLY A 57 2.40 -7.80 -8.19
CA GLY A 57 3.44 -8.83 -8.04
C GLY A 57 3.60 -9.70 -9.29
N ARG A 58 4.54 -10.66 -9.27
CA ARG A 58 4.87 -11.47 -10.46
C ARG A 58 3.70 -12.37 -10.88
N ASN A 59 3.05 -13.00 -9.90
CA ASN A 59 2.03 -14.02 -10.13
C ASN A 59 0.60 -13.54 -9.82
N GLY A 60 0.42 -12.28 -9.42
CA GLY A 60 -0.91 -11.76 -9.10
C GLY A 60 -1.69 -11.24 -10.32
N PRO A 61 -2.93 -10.78 -10.08
CA PRO A 61 -3.80 -10.26 -11.12
C PRO A 61 -3.39 -8.85 -11.57
N MET A 62 -3.98 -8.40 -12.67
CA MET A 62 -3.95 -6.99 -13.03
C MET A 62 -4.98 -6.26 -12.16
N VAL A 63 -4.53 -5.29 -11.36
CA VAL A 63 -5.38 -4.50 -10.46
C VAL A 63 -5.45 -3.04 -10.92
N PRO A 64 -6.56 -2.33 -10.69
CA PRO A 64 -6.62 -0.88 -10.88
C PRO A 64 -5.47 -0.16 -10.16
N MET A 65 -4.86 0.81 -10.83
CA MET A 65 -3.75 1.61 -10.27
C MET A 65 -4.17 2.47 -9.06
N LEU A 66 -5.46 2.65 -8.84
CA LEU A 66 -6.03 3.39 -7.73
C LEU A 66 -7.07 2.52 -7.01
N ALA A 67 -6.87 2.33 -5.72
CA ALA A 67 -7.83 1.73 -4.82
C ALA A 67 -8.60 2.80 -4.05
N MET A 68 -9.88 2.52 -3.81
CA MET A 68 -10.70 3.28 -2.88
C MET A 68 -10.30 2.86 -1.47
N GLY A 69 -9.53 3.71 -0.80
CA GLY A 69 -9.15 3.52 0.60
C GLY A 69 -10.36 3.65 1.52
N GLY A 70 -10.44 2.74 2.50
CA GLY A 70 -11.51 2.72 3.50
C GLY A 70 -11.35 3.75 4.61
N ASP A 71 -11.90 3.40 5.78
CA ASP A 71 -12.04 4.25 6.97
C ASP A 71 -12.85 5.52 6.68
N MET A 72 -13.90 5.36 5.88
CA MET A 72 -14.85 6.41 5.53
C MET A 72 -15.75 6.76 6.73
N GLU A 73 -16.29 7.97 6.71
CA GLU A 73 -17.36 8.33 7.65
C GLU A 73 -18.61 7.49 7.33
N THR A 74 -19.16 6.83 8.36
CA THR A 74 -20.29 5.90 8.24
C THR A 74 -21.49 6.48 7.47
N SER A 75 -21.75 7.78 7.63
CA SER A 75 -22.86 8.49 6.99
C SER A 75 -22.69 8.65 5.48
N SER A 76 -21.46 8.86 5.00
CA SER A 76 -21.13 9.12 3.59
C SER A 76 -20.65 7.89 2.84
N ALA A 77 -20.16 6.87 3.54
CA ALA A 77 -19.58 5.66 2.97
C ALA A 77 -20.49 4.96 1.93
N PRO A 78 -21.81 4.74 2.15
CA PRO A 78 -22.65 4.08 1.15
C PRO A 78 -22.69 4.83 -0.20
N GLY A 79 -22.80 6.16 -0.16
CA GLY A 79 -22.81 7.01 -1.35
C GLY A 79 -21.46 7.03 -2.06
N LEU A 80 -20.36 7.08 -1.29
CA LEU A 80 -19.00 7.02 -1.82
C LEU A 80 -18.71 5.68 -2.50
N ILE A 81 -19.06 4.54 -1.88
CA ILE A 81 -18.86 3.21 -2.44
C ILE A 81 -19.62 3.05 -3.76
N ASN A 82 -20.90 3.44 -3.78
CA ASN A 82 -21.71 3.36 -4.99
C ASN A 82 -21.16 4.25 -6.10
N ARG A 83 -20.74 5.48 -5.77
CA ARG A 83 -20.16 6.41 -6.75
C ARG A 83 -18.81 5.94 -7.28
N ALA A 84 -17.96 5.35 -6.43
CA ALA A 84 -16.67 4.80 -6.84
C ALA A 84 -16.87 3.70 -7.89
N TRP A 85 -17.76 2.74 -7.62
CA TRP A 85 -18.08 1.68 -8.59
C TRP A 85 -18.67 2.27 -9.88
N ALA A 86 -19.63 3.20 -9.78
CA ALA A 86 -20.20 3.87 -10.95
C ALA A 86 -19.19 4.72 -11.75
N SER A 87 -18.05 5.05 -11.16
CA SER A 87 -16.96 5.82 -11.80
C SER A 87 -15.82 4.94 -12.31
N GLY A 88 -16.01 3.61 -12.34
CA GLY A 88 -15.05 2.66 -12.89
C GLY A 88 -14.00 2.16 -11.90
N MET A 89 -14.08 2.52 -10.61
CA MET A 89 -13.22 1.93 -9.59
C MET A 89 -13.63 0.49 -9.31
N ARG A 90 -12.63 -0.39 -9.19
CA ARG A 90 -12.80 -1.83 -8.98
C ARG A 90 -11.85 -2.39 -7.92
N TYR A 91 -11.10 -1.55 -7.23
CA TYR A 91 -10.23 -1.95 -6.11
C TYR A 91 -10.73 -1.21 -4.87
N PHE A 92 -11.22 -1.97 -3.88
CA PHE A 92 -11.79 -1.46 -2.65
C PHE A 92 -11.03 -2.01 -1.45
N ASP A 93 -10.71 -1.13 -0.52
CA ASP A 93 -9.95 -1.45 0.68
C ASP A 93 -10.81 -1.20 1.92
N THR A 94 -10.83 -2.16 2.84
CA THR A 94 -11.48 -2.07 4.16
C THR A 94 -10.57 -2.69 5.23
N ALA A 95 -11.02 -2.71 6.48
CA ALA A 95 -10.40 -3.44 7.58
C ALA A 95 -11.38 -3.58 8.75
N GLN A 96 -11.10 -4.53 9.65
CA GLN A 96 -11.90 -4.76 10.86
C GLN A 96 -12.15 -3.50 11.70
N LYS A 97 -11.18 -2.57 11.79
CA LYS A 97 -11.31 -1.36 12.62
C LYS A 97 -11.96 -0.16 11.92
N TYR A 98 -12.10 -0.20 10.59
CA TYR A 98 -12.51 0.98 9.83
C TYR A 98 -13.97 1.36 10.06
N GLY A 99 -14.25 2.67 10.04
CA GLY A 99 -15.60 3.18 10.29
C GLY A 99 -16.12 2.79 11.67
N GLN A 100 -15.26 2.84 12.69
CA GLN A 100 -15.56 2.37 14.05
C GLN A 100 -16.00 0.89 14.09
N ALA A 101 -15.32 0.06 13.30
CA ALA A 101 -15.65 -1.36 13.10
C ALA A 101 -17.02 -1.63 12.45
N HIS A 102 -17.57 -0.66 11.72
CA HIS A 102 -18.83 -0.80 10.97
C HIS A 102 -18.65 -0.76 9.45
N GLU A 103 -17.46 -0.45 8.92
CA GLU A 103 -17.31 -0.31 7.46
C GLU A 103 -17.55 -1.63 6.70
N GLU A 104 -17.14 -2.78 7.26
CA GLU A 104 -17.41 -4.10 6.65
C GLU A 104 -18.91 -4.40 6.52
N GLU A 105 -19.70 -4.00 7.53
CA GLU A 105 -21.15 -4.12 7.53
C GLU A 105 -21.81 -3.24 6.44
N ILE A 106 -21.19 -2.10 6.09
CA ILE A 106 -21.63 -1.26 4.97
C ILE A 106 -21.42 -2.01 3.64
N TYR A 107 -20.27 -2.66 3.46
CA TYR A 107 -20.03 -3.52 2.29
C TYR A 107 -21.03 -4.67 2.21
N ARG A 108 -21.39 -5.29 3.34
CA ARG A 108 -22.42 -6.34 3.37
C ARG A 108 -23.77 -5.86 2.85
N ARG A 109 -24.23 -4.69 3.31
CA ARG A 109 -25.48 -4.10 2.82
C ARG A 109 -25.39 -3.76 1.34
N TRP A 110 -24.25 -3.23 0.90
CA TRP A 110 -24.02 -2.87 -0.49
C TRP A 110 -23.99 -4.10 -1.41
N PHE A 111 -23.32 -5.18 -1.03
CA PHE A 111 -23.33 -6.44 -1.78
C PHE A 111 -24.69 -7.14 -1.72
N ALA A 112 -25.44 -7.02 -0.63
CA ALA A 112 -26.81 -7.54 -0.58
C ALA A 112 -27.73 -6.78 -1.55
N ALA A 113 -27.54 -5.46 -1.71
CA ALA A 113 -28.29 -4.63 -2.65
C ALA A 113 -27.84 -4.83 -4.11
N HIS A 114 -26.58 -5.21 -4.32
CA HIS A 114 -25.95 -5.35 -5.65
C HIS A 114 -25.05 -6.60 -5.73
N PRO A 115 -25.62 -7.81 -5.59
CA PRO A 115 -24.83 -9.05 -5.50
C PRO A 115 -24.00 -9.31 -6.76
N GLU A 116 -24.46 -8.82 -7.91
CA GLU A 116 -23.76 -8.94 -9.19
C GLU A 116 -22.40 -8.23 -9.22
N ARG A 117 -22.20 -7.20 -8.38
CA ARG A 117 -21.02 -6.34 -8.38
C ARG A 117 -19.82 -6.94 -7.66
N ARG A 118 -20.03 -7.88 -6.73
CA ARG A 118 -18.92 -8.45 -5.93
C ARG A 118 -17.80 -9.00 -6.82
N LYS A 119 -18.16 -9.68 -7.92
CA LYS A 119 -17.19 -10.28 -8.86
C LYS A 119 -16.33 -9.25 -9.60
N ASP A 120 -16.76 -7.98 -9.65
CA ASP A 120 -16.03 -6.92 -10.32
C ASP A 120 -15.01 -6.28 -9.36
N ILE A 121 -15.15 -6.49 -8.04
CA ILE A 121 -14.33 -5.86 -7.02
C ILE A 121 -13.12 -6.74 -6.67
N PHE A 122 -11.93 -6.16 -6.78
CA PHE A 122 -10.75 -6.59 -6.03
C PHE A 122 -10.87 -6.03 -4.60
N LEU A 123 -11.26 -6.88 -3.66
CA LEU A 123 -11.54 -6.50 -2.28
C LEU A 123 -10.38 -6.81 -1.35
N VAL A 124 -9.97 -5.84 -0.55
CA VAL A 124 -8.95 -5.99 0.49
C VAL A 124 -9.58 -5.81 1.86
N SER A 125 -9.27 -6.71 2.80
CA SER A 125 -9.53 -6.50 4.23
C SER A 125 -8.27 -6.80 5.06
N LYS A 126 -8.30 -6.41 6.34
CA LYS A 126 -7.15 -6.49 7.24
C LYS A 126 -7.58 -6.74 8.67
N ASP A 127 -6.72 -7.40 9.43
CA ASP A 127 -6.93 -7.71 10.84
C ASP A 127 -5.71 -7.48 11.73
N TYR A 128 -5.96 -7.45 13.04
CA TYR A 128 -4.96 -7.30 14.10
C TYR A 128 -4.83 -8.61 14.89
N PRO A 129 -4.00 -9.58 14.45
CA PRO A 129 -3.83 -10.86 15.12
C PRO A 129 -2.91 -10.75 16.35
N THR A 130 -3.36 -10.01 17.37
CA THR A 130 -2.53 -9.64 18.54
C THR A 130 -2.45 -10.71 19.62
N LYS A 131 -3.29 -11.75 19.58
CA LYS A 131 -3.34 -12.78 20.64
C LYS A 131 -2.49 -14.00 20.31
N LYS A 132 -2.54 -14.47 19.06
CA LYS A 132 -1.84 -15.69 18.61
C LYS A 132 -0.84 -15.43 17.48
N GLY A 133 -0.60 -14.16 17.15
CA GLY A 133 0.16 -13.81 15.96
C GLY A 133 -0.52 -14.36 14.69
N PRO A 134 0.22 -14.58 13.60
CA PRO A 134 -0.35 -14.93 12.30
C PRO A 134 -1.37 -16.07 12.30
N GLU A 135 -1.26 -17.05 13.20
CA GLU A 135 -2.23 -18.17 13.31
C GLU A 135 -3.67 -17.70 13.58
N GLU A 136 -3.86 -16.57 14.26
CA GLU A 136 -5.17 -15.99 14.54
C GLU A 136 -5.96 -15.63 13.28
N LEU A 137 -5.28 -15.39 12.15
CA LEU A 137 -5.93 -15.08 10.88
C LEU A 137 -6.84 -16.21 10.38
N LEU A 138 -6.54 -17.46 10.74
CA LEU A 138 -7.38 -18.63 10.38
C LEU A 138 -8.75 -18.59 11.05
N GLU A 139 -8.83 -18.00 12.24
CA GLU A 139 -10.09 -17.83 12.99
C GLU A 139 -10.78 -16.53 12.55
N MET A 140 -10.01 -15.47 12.30
CA MET A 140 -10.52 -14.15 11.95
C MET A 140 -11.18 -14.10 10.57
N ILE A 141 -10.68 -14.88 9.60
CA ILE A 141 -11.18 -14.81 8.21
C ILE A 141 -12.69 -15.08 8.11
N ASP A 142 -13.23 -16.04 8.86
CA ASP A 142 -14.67 -16.34 8.84
C ASP A 142 -15.51 -15.21 9.42
N VAL A 143 -14.98 -14.51 10.42
CA VAL A 143 -15.61 -13.32 10.99
C VAL A 143 -15.66 -12.19 9.96
N ARG A 144 -14.57 -11.98 9.22
CA ARG A 144 -14.48 -10.96 8.15
C ARG A 144 -15.44 -11.25 7.00
N LEU A 145 -15.44 -12.48 6.50
CA LEU A 145 -16.34 -12.90 5.42
C LEU A 145 -17.82 -12.71 5.80
N LYS A 146 -18.19 -13.07 7.03
CA LYS A 146 -19.54 -12.83 7.55
C LYS A 146 -19.86 -11.34 7.69
N ALA A 147 -18.91 -10.54 8.21
CA ALA A 147 -19.10 -9.10 8.39
C ALA A 147 -19.27 -8.36 7.06
N ILE A 148 -18.53 -8.78 6.02
CA ILE A 148 -18.56 -8.21 4.67
C ILE A 148 -19.70 -8.81 3.82
N GLY A 149 -20.22 -10.00 4.15
CA GLY A 149 -21.24 -10.68 3.35
C GLY A 149 -20.73 -11.22 2.02
N THR A 150 -19.56 -11.84 2.01
CA THR A 150 -18.97 -12.47 0.82
C THR A 150 -18.25 -13.76 1.18
N ASP A 151 -18.07 -14.65 0.21
CA ASP A 151 -17.42 -15.95 0.42
C ASP A 151 -15.89 -15.90 0.26
N TYR A 152 -15.34 -14.80 -0.26
CA TYR A 152 -13.90 -14.62 -0.42
C TYR A 152 -13.45 -13.16 -0.36
N ILE A 153 -12.20 -12.95 0.03
CA ILE A 153 -11.47 -11.68 -0.06
C ILE A 153 -10.31 -11.87 -1.05
N ASP A 154 -10.04 -10.87 -1.89
CA ASP A 154 -9.01 -10.96 -2.92
C ASP A 154 -7.61 -10.83 -2.30
N LEU A 155 -7.44 -9.96 -1.31
CA LEU A 155 -6.19 -9.82 -0.57
C LEU A 155 -6.43 -9.52 0.91
N TYR A 156 -5.84 -10.33 1.79
CA TYR A 156 -5.98 -10.22 3.24
C TYR A 156 -4.65 -9.87 3.91
N PHE A 157 -4.68 -8.85 4.76
CA PHE A 157 -3.47 -8.32 5.39
C PHE A 157 -3.45 -8.48 6.91
N ILE A 158 -2.27 -8.74 7.46
CA ILE A 158 -1.93 -8.29 8.81
C ILE A 158 -1.87 -6.76 8.79
N HIS A 159 -2.64 -6.10 9.66
CA HIS A 159 -2.79 -4.66 9.67
C HIS A 159 -1.70 -4.00 10.51
N GLN A 160 -1.00 -3.00 9.94
CA GLN A 160 0.00 -2.19 10.65
C GLN A 160 1.04 -3.06 11.37
N LEU A 161 1.72 -3.95 10.64
CA LEU A 161 2.79 -4.76 11.18
C LEU A 161 3.93 -3.86 11.66
N CYS A 162 4.12 -3.80 12.99
CA CYS A 162 5.11 -2.98 13.67
C CYS A 162 5.32 -3.48 15.13
N PRO A 163 6.44 -3.15 15.77
CA PRO A 163 6.75 -3.68 17.10
C PRO A 163 5.85 -3.12 18.20
N GLU A 164 5.29 -1.92 18.01
CA GLU A 164 4.39 -1.30 18.99
C GLU A 164 3.06 -2.06 19.13
N VAL A 165 2.63 -2.76 18.07
CA VAL A 165 1.37 -3.52 18.07
C VAL A 165 1.61 -5.00 18.39
N TYR A 166 2.72 -5.58 17.90
CA TYR A 166 2.94 -7.03 17.91
C TYR A 166 4.22 -7.47 18.65
N GLY A 167 4.96 -6.53 19.26
CA GLY A 167 6.24 -6.79 19.91
C GLY A 167 7.41 -6.87 18.93
N ALA A 168 8.63 -6.79 19.48
CA ALA A 168 9.88 -6.72 18.69
C ALA A 168 10.08 -7.90 17.73
N GLU A 169 9.65 -9.11 18.12
CA GLU A 169 9.79 -10.33 17.30
C GLU A 169 8.92 -10.34 16.03
N SER A 170 7.95 -9.42 15.93
CA SER A 170 7.06 -9.35 14.76
C SER A 170 7.79 -9.01 13.45
N VAL A 171 9.00 -8.43 13.52
CA VAL A 171 9.87 -8.23 12.35
C VAL A 171 10.18 -9.54 11.63
N ASN A 172 10.20 -10.66 12.35
CA ASN A 172 10.51 -11.96 11.78
C ASN A 172 9.31 -12.62 11.10
N TRP A 173 8.09 -12.10 11.23
CA TRP A 173 6.88 -12.73 10.68
C TRP A 173 6.90 -12.83 9.15
N GLY A 174 7.43 -11.82 8.45
CA GLY A 174 7.55 -11.82 6.99
C GLY A 174 8.42 -12.95 6.42
N LYS A 175 9.22 -13.60 7.27
CA LYS A 175 10.10 -14.74 6.92
C LYS A 175 9.83 -16.00 7.76
N SER A 176 8.75 -16.03 8.54
CA SER A 176 8.47 -17.16 9.43
C SER A 176 7.72 -18.29 8.72
N ASP A 177 8.03 -19.53 9.09
CA ASP A 177 7.30 -20.70 8.59
C ASP A 177 5.85 -20.76 9.09
N VAL A 178 5.58 -20.18 10.27
CA VAL A 178 4.23 -20.07 10.81
C VAL A 178 3.35 -19.24 9.86
N PHE A 179 3.80 -18.04 9.49
CA PHE A 179 3.00 -17.20 8.61
C PHE A 179 2.92 -17.76 7.19
N ARG A 180 3.98 -18.44 6.70
CA ARG A 180 3.95 -19.19 5.44
C ARG A 180 2.82 -20.22 5.41
N LYS A 181 2.75 -21.09 6.42
CA LYS A 181 1.70 -22.13 6.54
C LYS A 181 0.30 -21.53 6.65
N VAL A 182 0.15 -20.44 7.41
CA VAL A 182 -1.13 -19.71 7.51
C VAL A 182 -1.55 -19.17 6.15
N ALA A 183 -0.64 -18.51 5.42
CA ALA A 183 -0.93 -17.96 4.10
C ALA A 183 -1.34 -19.05 3.10
N GLU A 184 -0.64 -20.18 3.10
CA GLU A 184 -0.98 -21.35 2.29
C GLU A 184 -2.36 -21.92 2.65
N THR A 185 -2.66 -22.06 3.94
CA THR A 185 -3.95 -22.59 4.43
C THR A 185 -5.12 -21.67 4.04
N LEU A 186 -4.96 -20.35 4.23
CA LEU A 186 -5.97 -19.37 3.84
C LEU A 186 -6.23 -19.43 2.33
N LYS A 187 -5.18 -19.50 1.51
CA LYS A 187 -5.31 -19.60 0.05
C LYS A 187 -5.94 -20.93 -0.39
N ALA A 188 -5.53 -22.04 0.19
CA ALA A 188 -6.08 -23.37 -0.10
C ALA A 188 -7.57 -23.49 0.26
N SER A 189 -8.03 -22.78 1.30
CA SER A 189 -9.45 -22.75 1.67
C SER A 189 -10.35 -22.04 0.65
N GLY A 190 -9.78 -21.27 -0.28
CA GLY A 190 -10.52 -20.46 -1.26
C GLY A 190 -11.10 -19.16 -0.70
N LYS A 191 -11.11 -18.98 0.63
CA LYS A 191 -11.61 -17.78 1.35
C LYS A 191 -10.76 -16.54 1.11
N VAL A 192 -9.48 -16.70 0.81
CA VAL A 192 -8.54 -15.62 0.52
C VAL A 192 -7.77 -15.96 -0.74
N LYS A 193 -7.58 -15.01 -1.66
CA LYS A 193 -6.79 -15.26 -2.89
C LYS A 193 -5.31 -14.91 -2.72
N MET A 194 -5.01 -13.85 -1.97
CA MET A 194 -3.66 -13.34 -1.74
C MET A 194 -3.49 -12.94 -0.27
N VAL A 195 -2.27 -13.08 0.28
CA VAL A 195 -1.96 -12.76 1.68
C VAL A 195 -0.75 -11.84 1.75
N GLY A 196 -0.76 -10.92 2.72
CA GLY A 196 0.32 -9.96 2.92
C GLY A 196 0.28 -9.27 4.28
N PHE A 197 0.91 -8.11 4.36
CA PHE A 197 0.70 -7.17 5.46
C PHE A 197 0.74 -5.72 4.99
N SER A 198 0.28 -4.83 5.88
CA SER A 198 0.50 -3.39 5.75
C SER A 198 1.48 -2.89 6.82
N CYS A 199 2.32 -1.91 6.53
CA CYS A 199 3.22 -1.30 7.51
C CYS A 199 3.40 0.21 7.30
N HIS A 200 3.60 0.96 8.39
CA HIS A 200 3.75 2.42 8.38
C HIS A 200 5.23 2.89 8.41
N GLY A 201 6.15 1.96 8.19
CA GLY A 201 7.59 2.20 8.29
C GLY A 201 8.33 0.87 8.41
N GLY A 202 9.59 0.95 8.83
CA GLY A 202 10.45 -0.20 9.09
C GLY A 202 10.89 -0.93 7.81
N PRO A 203 11.93 -0.43 7.11
CA PRO A 203 12.54 -1.15 5.99
C PRO A 203 12.88 -2.61 6.31
N GLU A 204 13.17 -2.92 7.58
CA GLU A 204 13.40 -4.27 8.09
C GLU A 204 12.19 -5.20 7.95
N TYR A 205 10.94 -4.70 8.09
CA TYR A 205 9.73 -5.50 7.86
C TYR A 205 9.54 -5.80 6.37
N ILE A 206 9.78 -4.80 5.53
CA ILE A 206 9.73 -4.95 4.07
C ILE A 206 10.82 -5.94 3.61
N GLN A 207 12.03 -5.80 4.14
CA GLN A 207 13.13 -6.71 3.86
C GLN A 207 12.83 -8.14 4.33
N ALA A 208 12.28 -8.32 5.52
CA ALA A 208 11.89 -9.63 6.02
C ALA A 208 10.86 -10.32 5.11
N ALA A 209 9.92 -9.57 4.51
CA ALA A 209 9.00 -10.12 3.52
C ALA A 209 9.72 -10.61 2.26
N ALA A 210 10.72 -9.87 1.78
CA ALA A 210 11.55 -10.28 0.65
C ALA A 210 12.39 -11.53 0.97
N ASP A 211 12.95 -11.61 2.18
CA ASP A 211 13.71 -12.76 2.65
C ASP A 211 12.83 -14.02 2.72
N GLY A 212 11.59 -13.88 3.19
CA GLY A 212 10.62 -14.99 3.27
C GLY A 212 10.07 -15.43 1.92
N GLY A 213 9.80 -14.47 1.02
CA GLY A 213 9.42 -14.69 -0.38
C GLY A 213 8.07 -15.38 -0.62
N PHE A 214 7.23 -15.54 0.40
CA PHE A 214 5.94 -16.26 0.28
C PHE A 214 4.70 -15.34 0.25
N LEU A 215 4.87 -14.07 0.62
CA LEU A 215 3.78 -13.10 0.64
C LEU A 215 3.48 -12.59 -0.77
N ASP A 216 2.21 -12.36 -1.04
CA ASP A 216 1.75 -12.00 -2.38
C ASP A 216 1.84 -10.49 -2.64
N ALA A 217 1.60 -9.67 -1.61
CA ALA A 217 1.68 -8.21 -1.69
C ALA A 217 1.93 -7.54 -0.33
N LEU A 218 2.46 -6.32 -0.35
CA LEU A 218 2.59 -5.44 0.82
C LEU A 218 1.89 -4.10 0.56
N MET A 219 1.26 -3.54 1.58
CA MET A 219 0.78 -2.16 1.59
C MET A 219 1.65 -1.29 2.48
N VAL A 220 2.45 -0.41 1.89
CA VAL A 220 3.49 0.35 2.60
C VAL A 220 3.14 1.83 2.68
N GLN A 221 3.39 2.46 3.83
CA GLN A 221 3.44 3.92 3.89
C GLN A 221 4.53 4.38 2.93
N TYR A 222 4.12 5.10 1.88
CA TYR A 222 4.99 5.41 0.76
C TYR A 222 5.03 6.91 0.52
N THR A 223 6.24 7.38 0.23
CA THR A 223 6.51 8.74 -0.25
C THR A 223 7.38 8.62 -1.50
N PRO A 224 7.16 9.39 -2.57
CA PRO A 224 8.08 9.39 -3.72
C PRO A 224 9.41 10.10 -3.42
N PHE A 225 9.59 10.62 -2.19
CA PHE A 225 10.71 11.47 -1.78
C PHE A 225 11.77 10.76 -0.91
N TYR A 226 11.79 9.42 -0.87
CA TYR A 226 12.81 8.69 -0.10
C TYR A 226 14.19 8.80 -0.77
N GLU A 227 15.23 8.52 0.00
CA GLU A 227 16.60 8.45 -0.49
C GLU A 227 16.79 7.24 -1.43
N ARG A 228 17.14 7.50 -2.69
CA ARG A 228 17.44 6.46 -3.68
C ARG A 228 18.66 5.65 -3.22
N GLY A 229 18.56 4.33 -3.30
CA GLY A 229 19.58 3.42 -2.79
C GLY A 229 19.62 3.30 -1.27
N GLY A 230 18.82 4.06 -0.51
CA GLY A 230 18.69 3.94 0.94
C GLY A 230 18.00 2.65 1.39
N ALA A 231 17.91 2.42 2.70
CA ALA A 231 17.36 1.17 3.25
C ALA A 231 15.93 0.86 2.78
N PHE A 232 15.05 1.87 2.76
CA PHE A 232 13.68 1.73 2.27
C PHE A 232 13.64 1.36 0.78
N ASP A 233 14.42 2.06 -0.05
CA ASP A 233 14.47 1.80 -1.50
C ASP A 233 14.99 0.40 -1.82
N ARG A 234 16.04 -0.05 -1.13
CA ARG A 234 16.59 -1.41 -1.29
C ARG A 234 15.58 -2.48 -0.87
N ALA A 235 14.86 -2.26 0.23
CA ALA A 235 13.83 -3.21 0.67
C ALA A 235 12.67 -3.31 -0.33
N LEU A 236 12.22 -2.18 -0.91
CA LEU A 236 11.22 -2.18 -1.99
C LEU A 236 11.71 -2.94 -3.23
N THR A 237 12.98 -2.72 -3.64
CA THR A 237 13.60 -3.48 -4.74
C THR A 237 13.62 -4.98 -4.44
N ALA A 238 14.05 -5.38 -3.24
CA ALA A 238 14.11 -6.78 -2.84
C ALA A 238 12.72 -7.46 -2.92
N CYS A 239 11.67 -6.80 -2.41
CA CYS A 239 10.29 -7.31 -2.56
C CYS A 239 9.86 -7.44 -4.02
N HIS A 240 10.13 -6.42 -4.83
CA HIS A 240 9.76 -6.42 -6.24
C HIS A 240 10.46 -7.55 -7.02
N GLU A 241 11.75 -7.76 -6.79
CA GLU A 241 12.55 -8.84 -7.40
C GLU A 241 12.08 -10.24 -6.97
N LYS A 242 11.55 -10.38 -5.76
CA LYS A 242 10.89 -11.60 -5.27
C LYS A 242 9.50 -11.81 -5.85
N GLY A 243 8.96 -10.83 -6.59
CA GLY A 243 7.64 -10.88 -7.19
C GLY A 243 6.51 -10.51 -6.24
N ILE A 244 6.81 -9.86 -5.11
CA ILE A 244 5.83 -9.37 -4.16
C ILE A 244 5.25 -8.05 -4.69
N GLY A 245 3.92 -7.95 -4.74
CA GLY A 245 3.25 -6.72 -5.16
C GLY A 245 3.42 -5.58 -4.14
N LEU A 246 3.58 -4.35 -4.61
CA LEU A 246 3.72 -3.18 -3.72
C LEU A 246 2.57 -2.20 -3.94
N ILE A 247 1.87 -1.87 -2.84
CA ILE A 247 0.75 -0.95 -2.81
C ILE A 247 1.14 0.23 -1.92
N ALA A 248 1.05 1.44 -2.46
CA ALA A 248 1.38 2.66 -1.75
C ALA A 248 0.18 3.17 -0.95
N MET A 249 0.36 3.47 0.33
CA MET A 249 -0.65 4.17 1.15
C MET A 249 -0.09 5.44 1.77
N LYS A 250 -1.00 6.29 2.26
CA LYS A 250 -0.68 7.57 2.94
C LYS A 250 0.07 8.60 2.07
N THR A 251 0.04 8.41 0.76
CA THR A 251 0.81 9.20 -0.22
C THR A 251 0.47 10.69 -0.23
N LEU A 252 -0.75 11.06 0.17
CA LEU A 252 -1.23 12.45 0.19
C LEU A 252 -1.18 13.10 1.58
N ARG A 253 -0.77 12.38 2.64
CA ARG A 253 -0.85 12.89 4.02
C ARG A 253 0.04 14.10 4.29
N HIS A 254 1.13 14.24 3.56
CA HIS A 254 1.99 15.41 3.68
C HIS A 254 1.51 16.59 2.82
N ALA A 255 0.44 16.41 2.03
CA ALA A 255 -0.01 17.36 1.02
C ALA A 255 -1.31 18.09 1.38
N GLY A 256 -1.77 18.04 2.63
CA GLY A 256 -2.98 18.77 3.04
C GLY A 256 -2.87 20.28 2.87
N ASN A 257 -1.66 20.83 3.07
CA ASN A 257 -1.39 22.27 3.06
C ASN A 257 -0.60 22.75 1.83
N VAL A 258 -0.34 21.88 0.85
CA VAL A 258 0.35 22.33 -0.37
C VAL A 258 -0.60 23.17 -1.24
N PRO A 259 -0.09 24.17 -1.99
CA PRO A 259 -0.89 24.86 -2.98
C PRO A 259 -1.56 23.86 -3.93
N LYS A 260 -2.86 24.04 -4.20
CA LYS A 260 -3.64 23.14 -5.07
C LYS A 260 -3.12 23.09 -6.51
N ARG A 261 -2.44 24.15 -6.92
CA ARG A 261 -1.87 24.36 -8.25
C ARG A 261 -0.46 24.92 -8.09
N LEU A 262 0.44 24.50 -8.97
CA LEU A 262 1.80 25.01 -9.09
C LEU A 262 2.09 25.21 -10.59
N PRO A 263 2.75 26.31 -11.00
CA PRO A 263 2.93 26.65 -12.42
C PRO A 263 3.56 25.53 -13.27
N GLU A 264 4.47 24.76 -12.69
CA GLU A 264 5.18 23.67 -13.36
C GLU A 264 4.24 22.50 -13.70
N PHE A 265 3.26 22.21 -12.84
CA PHE A 265 2.28 21.14 -13.03
C PHE A 265 1.07 21.59 -13.84
N GLU A 266 0.72 22.89 -13.80
CA GLU A 266 -0.33 23.45 -14.65
C GLU A 266 0.00 23.30 -16.14
N LYS A 267 1.28 23.44 -16.51
CA LYS A 267 1.76 23.17 -17.88
C LYS A 267 1.51 21.72 -18.33
N LEU A 268 1.42 20.79 -17.37
CA LEU A 268 1.08 19.38 -17.61
C LEU A 268 -0.43 19.10 -17.47
N GLY A 269 -1.24 20.13 -17.22
CA GLY A 269 -2.67 19.98 -16.94
C GLY A 269 -2.98 19.34 -15.58
N LEU A 270 -2.00 19.28 -14.68
CA LEU A 270 -2.12 18.60 -13.39
C LEU A 270 -2.38 19.59 -12.25
N THR A 271 -3.22 19.17 -11.30
CA THR A 271 -3.23 19.71 -9.94
C THR A 271 -2.06 19.14 -9.14
N THR A 272 -1.70 19.76 -8.02
CA THR A 272 -0.65 19.23 -7.12
C THR A 272 -1.04 17.86 -6.56
N HIS A 273 -2.33 17.62 -6.28
CA HIS A 273 -2.86 16.31 -5.91
C HIS A 273 -2.58 15.25 -6.98
N GLN A 274 -2.90 15.57 -8.23
CA GLN A 274 -2.69 14.65 -9.35
C GLN A 274 -1.19 14.41 -9.57
N ALA A 275 -0.38 15.46 -9.53
CA ALA A 275 1.06 15.37 -9.66
C ALA A 275 1.68 14.46 -8.58
N LEU A 276 1.22 14.51 -7.33
CA LEU A 276 1.67 13.61 -6.27
C LEU A 276 1.31 12.15 -6.54
N LEU A 277 0.09 11.88 -7.01
CA LEU A 277 -0.30 10.52 -7.40
C LEU A 277 0.58 10.00 -8.56
N GLN A 278 0.83 10.84 -9.57
CA GLN A 278 1.69 10.48 -10.70
C GLN A 278 3.17 10.32 -10.29
N ALA A 279 3.66 11.10 -9.33
CA ALA A 279 4.99 10.92 -8.75
C ALA A 279 5.14 9.54 -8.07
N VAL A 280 4.09 9.06 -7.39
CA VAL A 280 4.09 7.70 -6.82
C VAL A 280 4.10 6.64 -7.92
N TRP A 281 3.28 6.79 -8.97
CA TRP A 281 3.26 5.84 -10.08
C TRP A 281 4.52 5.86 -10.96
N SER A 282 5.33 6.92 -10.85
CA SER A 282 6.65 7.03 -11.50
C SER A 282 7.62 5.97 -11.00
N ASP A 283 7.42 5.46 -9.78
CA ASP A 283 8.04 4.24 -9.33
C ASP A 283 7.30 3.02 -9.91
N ALA A 284 7.90 2.42 -10.94
CA ALA A 284 7.32 1.29 -11.65
C ALA A 284 7.07 0.05 -10.78
N ARG A 285 7.70 -0.02 -9.60
CA ARG A 285 7.50 -1.13 -8.65
C ARG A 285 6.14 -1.05 -7.95
N ILE A 286 5.52 0.13 -7.90
CA ILE A 286 4.21 0.34 -7.26
C ILE A 286 3.08 -0.05 -8.22
N SER A 287 2.29 -1.04 -7.82
CA SER A 287 1.15 -1.54 -8.61
C SER A 287 -0.09 -0.67 -8.42
N ALA A 288 -0.36 -0.21 -7.20
CA ALA A 288 -1.55 0.58 -6.88
C ALA A 288 -1.31 1.58 -5.76
N ILE A 289 -2.14 2.62 -5.71
CA ILE A 289 -2.24 3.56 -4.59
C ILE A 289 -3.55 3.31 -3.85
N CYS A 290 -3.46 3.00 -2.56
CA CYS A 290 -4.62 3.01 -1.65
C CYS A 290 -4.88 4.43 -1.18
N ASN A 291 -5.83 5.08 -1.87
CA ASN A 291 -6.12 6.48 -1.67
C ASN A 291 -7.43 6.67 -0.89
N SER A 292 -7.37 7.30 0.27
CA SER A 292 -8.59 7.68 0.99
C SER A 292 -9.28 8.81 0.24
N VAL A 293 -10.57 8.65 -0.03
CA VAL A 293 -11.39 9.60 -0.76
C VAL A 293 -12.53 10.04 0.14
N ARG A 294 -12.56 11.31 0.52
CA ARG A 294 -13.56 11.84 1.47
C ARG A 294 -14.79 12.44 0.79
N ASN A 295 -14.68 12.78 -0.48
CA ASN A 295 -15.77 13.37 -1.25
C ASN A 295 -15.62 13.10 -2.77
N PHE A 296 -16.65 13.45 -3.52
CA PHE A 296 -16.70 13.19 -4.96
C PHE A 296 -15.68 14.01 -5.76
N ASP A 297 -15.27 15.19 -5.31
CA ASP A 297 -14.26 16.00 -6.01
C ASP A 297 -12.87 15.37 -5.90
N GLN A 298 -12.51 14.89 -4.71
CA GLN A 298 -11.29 14.12 -4.50
C GLN A 298 -11.30 12.82 -5.32
N MET A 299 -12.45 12.15 -5.40
CA MET A 299 -12.64 10.96 -6.22
C MET A 299 -12.37 11.27 -7.70
N LYS A 300 -13.07 12.26 -8.24
CA LYS A 300 -12.97 12.70 -9.63
C LYS A 300 -11.54 13.12 -9.98
N SER A 301 -10.88 13.88 -9.10
CA SER A 301 -9.50 14.31 -9.28
C SER A 301 -8.53 13.12 -9.36
N SER A 302 -8.69 12.14 -8.48
CA SER A 302 -7.84 10.94 -8.43
C SER A 302 -8.04 10.02 -9.62
N ILE A 303 -9.30 9.82 -10.05
CA ILE A 303 -9.64 9.05 -11.25
C ILE A 303 -9.09 9.74 -12.51
N ALA A 304 -9.23 11.06 -12.60
CA ALA A 304 -8.63 11.84 -13.68
C ALA A 304 -7.10 11.72 -13.71
N SER A 305 -6.44 11.70 -12.53
CA SER A 305 -5.00 11.45 -12.45
C SER A 305 -4.61 10.11 -13.04
N ALA A 306 -5.33 9.05 -12.66
CA ALA A 306 -5.06 7.69 -13.13
C ALA A 306 -5.25 7.59 -14.65
N HIS A 307 -6.34 8.14 -15.21
CA HIS A 307 -6.56 8.15 -16.66
C HIS A 307 -5.55 8.99 -17.44
N GLY A 308 -5.06 10.08 -16.83
CA GLY A 308 -4.10 11.01 -17.45
C GLY A 308 -2.64 10.62 -17.26
N TYR A 309 -2.34 9.52 -16.56
CA TYR A 309 -0.97 9.08 -16.34
C TYR A 309 -0.38 8.49 -17.63
N GLN A 310 0.63 9.16 -18.20
CA GLN A 310 1.28 8.77 -19.46
C GLN A 310 2.66 8.15 -19.28
N GLY A 311 3.24 8.22 -18.08
CA GLY A 311 4.57 7.73 -17.80
C GLY A 311 5.17 8.41 -16.56
N PRO A 312 6.39 8.00 -16.16
CA PRO A 312 7.07 8.60 -15.03
C PRO A 312 7.24 10.12 -15.20
N LEU A 313 7.04 10.88 -14.13
CA LEU A 313 7.39 12.28 -14.08
C LEU A 313 8.92 12.45 -14.08
N GLU A 314 9.38 13.53 -14.70
CA GLU A 314 10.79 13.93 -14.65
C GLU A 314 11.26 14.09 -13.20
N VAL A 315 12.49 13.67 -12.92
CA VAL A 315 13.08 13.73 -11.56
C VAL A 315 13.01 15.14 -10.99
N ALA A 316 13.30 16.16 -11.81
CA ALA A 316 13.23 17.56 -11.40
C ALA A 316 11.82 18.01 -10.96
N LEU A 317 10.76 17.43 -11.53
CA LEU A 317 9.38 17.69 -11.10
C LEU A 317 9.07 16.99 -9.77
N VAL A 318 9.56 15.77 -9.58
CA VAL A 318 9.42 15.06 -8.29
C VAL A 318 10.16 15.81 -7.18
N ASP A 319 11.36 16.31 -7.45
CA ASP A 319 12.11 17.16 -6.51
C ASP A 319 11.37 18.48 -6.23
N ARG A 320 10.77 19.10 -7.25
CA ARG A 320 9.94 20.28 -7.03
C ARG A 320 8.73 20.01 -6.12
N LEU A 321 8.07 18.85 -6.28
CA LEU A 321 7.01 18.44 -5.35
C LEU A 321 7.55 18.23 -3.94
N LYS A 322 8.74 17.62 -3.80
CA LYS A 322 9.39 17.43 -2.51
C LYS A 322 9.56 18.76 -1.79
N ASP A 323 10.13 19.76 -2.46
CA ASP A 323 10.38 21.08 -1.89
C ASP A 323 9.09 21.77 -1.43
N VAL A 324 8.05 21.74 -2.26
CA VAL A 324 6.76 22.36 -1.91
C VAL A 324 6.11 21.65 -0.71
N VAL A 325 6.14 20.33 -0.68
CA VAL A 325 5.57 19.53 0.43
C VAL A 325 6.38 19.73 1.71
N LEU A 326 7.70 19.93 1.63
CA LEU A 326 8.53 20.28 2.79
C LEU A 326 8.21 21.71 3.29
N ALA A 327 8.05 22.67 2.38
CA ALA A 327 7.73 24.05 2.71
C ALA A 327 6.33 24.23 3.33
N SER A 328 5.37 23.34 3.03
CA SER A 328 3.99 23.43 3.53
C SER A 328 3.78 23.01 4.99
N ARG A 329 4.85 22.88 5.79
CA ARG A 329 4.83 22.50 7.21
C ARG A 329 4.08 21.17 7.45
N ARG A 330 4.75 20.06 7.15
CA ARG A 330 4.19 18.71 7.32
C ARG A 330 3.85 18.47 8.78
N THR A 331 2.62 18.05 9.04
CA THR A 331 2.21 17.57 10.37
C THR A 331 2.50 16.08 10.58
N MET A 332 2.64 15.31 9.50
CA MET A 332 2.80 13.86 9.54
C MET A 332 4.28 13.46 9.49
N CYS A 333 4.71 12.63 10.44
CA CYS A 333 6.01 12.00 10.46
C CYS A 333 6.07 10.87 9.41
N PRO A 334 7.09 10.80 8.55
CA PRO A 334 7.25 9.73 7.56
C PRO A 334 7.79 8.42 8.15
N GLY A 335 8.13 8.37 9.44
CA GLY A 335 8.54 7.13 10.13
C GLY A 335 10.00 6.70 9.89
N CYS A 336 10.89 7.63 9.54
CA CYS A 336 12.33 7.35 9.43
C CYS A 336 13.02 7.31 10.81
N PRO A 337 14.19 6.66 10.94
CA PRO A 337 14.87 6.50 12.22
C PRO A 337 15.63 7.74 12.72
N SER A 338 15.69 8.84 11.96
CA SER A 338 16.50 10.03 12.30
C SER A 338 16.22 10.62 13.68
N CYS A 339 14.98 10.47 14.15
CA CYS A 339 14.48 11.07 15.39
C CYS A 339 14.51 10.09 16.58
N ASP A 340 14.79 8.80 16.37
CA ASP A 340 14.54 7.77 17.37
C ASP A 340 15.49 7.88 18.57
N ALA A 341 16.76 8.19 18.32
CA ALA A 341 17.75 8.41 19.37
C ALA A 341 17.37 9.56 20.31
N ASN A 342 16.69 10.59 19.79
CA ASN A 342 16.29 11.79 20.55
C ASN A 342 15.14 11.53 21.52
N VAL A 343 14.38 10.44 21.36
CA VAL A 343 13.24 10.09 22.22
C VAL A 343 13.40 8.76 22.96
N ALA A 344 14.50 8.04 22.71
CA ALA A 344 14.72 6.69 23.24
C ALA A 344 14.65 6.63 24.78
N THR A 345 15.02 7.71 25.46
CA THR A 345 15.04 7.81 26.93
C THR A 345 13.76 8.40 27.52
N THR A 346 12.91 9.02 26.70
CA THR A 346 11.75 9.80 27.16
C THR A 346 10.43 9.06 26.94
N GLY A 347 10.38 8.17 25.95
CA GLY A 347 9.19 7.41 25.60
C GLY A 347 8.10 8.25 24.94
N PHE A 348 8.39 9.51 24.55
CA PHE A 348 7.43 10.36 23.86
C PHE A 348 7.09 9.79 22.48
N ALA A 349 5.81 9.49 22.24
CA ALA A 349 5.34 8.84 21.02
C ALA A 349 5.18 9.85 19.87
N PHE A 350 6.26 10.54 19.52
CA PHE A 350 6.26 11.65 18.55
C PHE A 350 5.62 11.29 17.20
N ARG A 351 5.81 10.05 16.73
CA ARG A 351 5.20 9.52 15.49
C ARG A 351 3.68 9.43 15.60
N ASP A 352 3.18 8.91 16.72
CA ASP A 352 1.74 8.78 16.98
C ASP A 352 1.09 10.14 17.21
N VAL A 353 1.71 11.00 18.01
CA VAL A 353 1.22 12.36 18.26
C VAL A 353 1.11 13.14 16.96
N SER A 354 2.17 13.14 16.15
CA SER A 354 2.19 13.71 14.79
C SER A 354 1.10 13.14 13.88
N ARG A 355 0.88 11.82 13.94
CA ARG A 355 -0.16 11.13 13.19
C ARG A 355 -1.56 11.55 13.61
N TYR A 356 -1.85 11.60 14.91
CA TYR A 356 -3.18 11.93 15.42
C TYR A 356 -3.53 13.39 15.16
N VAL A 357 -2.57 14.32 15.31
CA VAL A 357 -2.73 15.73 14.91
C VAL A 357 -3.05 15.82 13.42
N THR A 358 -2.27 15.13 12.57
CA THR A 358 -2.52 15.09 11.11
C THR A 358 -3.93 14.60 10.80
N TYR A 359 -4.36 13.50 11.40
CA TYR A 359 -5.69 12.93 11.16
C TYR A 359 -6.80 13.87 11.64
N PHE A 360 -6.62 14.54 12.78
CA PHE A 360 -7.60 15.50 13.27
C PHE A 360 -7.73 16.70 12.33
N GLU A 361 -6.60 17.30 11.91
CA GLU A 361 -6.61 18.48 11.05
C GLU A 361 -7.10 18.20 9.63
N GLN A 362 -6.73 17.05 9.05
CA GLN A 362 -7.03 16.77 7.63
C GLN A 362 -8.34 16.02 7.42
N ASP A 363 -8.70 15.13 8.34
CA ASP A 363 -9.86 14.26 8.17
C ASP A 363 -11.02 14.63 9.10
N ASN A 364 -10.84 15.63 9.97
CA ASN A 364 -11.72 15.87 11.11
C ASN A 364 -11.99 14.56 11.88
N TYR A 365 -10.95 13.72 12.00
CA TYR A 365 -11.09 12.39 12.55
C TYR A 365 -11.34 12.50 14.05
N GLY A 366 -12.62 12.48 14.44
CA GLY A 366 -13.03 12.65 15.84
C GLY A 366 -12.35 11.64 16.78
N HIS A 367 -12.02 10.47 16.26
CA HIS A 367 -11.33 9.41 16.99
C HIS A 367 -9.83 9.69 17.24
N SER A 368 -9.21 10.66 16.58
CA SER A 368 -7.82 11.07 16.88
C SER A 368 -7.65 11.45 18.35
N ARG A 369 -8.67 12.06 18.96
CA ARG A 369 -8.67 12.40 20.39
C ARG A 369 -8.64 11.15 21.25
N ASP A 370 -9.43 10.14 20.92
CA ASP A 370 -9.49 8.89 21.67
C ASP A 370 -8.18 8.12 21.54
N LEU A 371 -7.62 8.05 20.33
CA LEU A 371 -6.30 7.43 20.07
C LEU A 371 -5.19 8.13 20.87
N TYR A 372 -5.20 9.46 20.91
CA TYR A 372 -4.25 10.23 21.72
C TYR A 372 -4.42 10.00 23.22
N ARG A 373 -5.66 9.91 23.71
CA ARG A 373 -5.97 9.65 25.13
C ARG A 373 -5.69 8.21 25.55
N ALA A 374 -5.71 7.27 24.62
CA ALA A 374 -5.34 5.88 24.85
C ALA A 374 -3.82 5.67 25.00
N LEU A 375 -2.99 6.64 24.58
CA LEU A 375 -1.55 6.58 24.84
C LEU A 375 -1.27 6.69 26.36
N PRO A 376 -0.25 5.99 26.89
CA PRO A 376 0.22 6.21 28.25
C PRO A 376 0.60 7.68 28.48
N GLU A 377 0.42 8.20 29.70
CA GLU A 377 0.71 9.61 30.00
C GLU A 377 2.15 10.02 29.61
N SER A 378 3.13 9.17 29.88
CA SER A 378 4.53 9.37 29.47
C SER A 378 4.72 9.49 27.96
N ALA A 379 3.87 8.85 27.15
CA ALA A 379 3.94 8.86 25.70
C ALA A 379 3.29 10.11 25.07
N ARG A 380 2.39 10.79 25.80
CA ARG A 380 1.71 12.02 25.35
C ARG A 380 2.36 13.29 25.88
N THR A 381 3.02 13.21 27.04
CA THR A 381 3.61 14.37 27.70
C THR A 381 5.07 14.56 27.29
N ALA A 382 5.33 15.61 26.51
CA ALA A 382 6.68 15.93 26.03
C ALA A 382 7.59 16.63 27.07
N SER A 383 7.17 16.78 28.34
CA SER A 383 7.90 17.57 29.35
C SER A 383 9.33 17.10 29.63
N LYS A 384 9.62 15.83 29.35
CA LYS A 384 10.96 15.23 29.49
C LYS A 384 11.72 15.11 28.16
N THR A 385 11.13 15.60 27.06
CA THR A 385 11.68 15.50 25.70
C THR A 385 12.15 16.85 25.22
N ASP A 386 13.38 16.91 24.72
CA ASP A 386 13.87 18.07 23.99
C ASP A 386 13.26 18.10 22.59
N LEU A 387 12.11 18.77 22.47
CA LEU A 387 11.40 18.89 21.21
C LEU A 387 12.16 19.75 20.19
N GLU A 388 13.02 20.66 20.62
CA GLU A 388 13.83 21.49 19.71
C GLU A 388 14.91 20.64 19.05
N ALA A 389 15.65 19.84 19.84
CA ALA A 389 16.59 18.86 19.30
C ALA A 389 15.89 17.84 18.38
N LEU A 390 14.65 17.45 18.69
CA LEU A 390 13.86 16.55 17.85
C LEU A 390 13.51 17.17 16.48
N ARG A 391 13.15 18.46 16.46
CA ARG A 391 12.90 19.24 15.23
C ARG A 391 14.19 19.38 14.42
N ASP A 392 15.27 19.78 15.07
CA ASP A 392 16.54 20.12 14.42
C ASP A 392 17.24 18.86 13.86
N GLY A 393 17.04 17.70 14.50
CA GLY A 393 17.49 16.40 14.01
C GLY A 393 16.56 15.74 12.96
N CYS A 394 15.43 16.36 12.62
CA CYS A 394 14.47 15.75 11.70
C CYS A 394 14.92 15.88 10.24
N ALA A 395 15.23 14.74 9.59
CA ALA A 395 15.58 14.71 8.17
C ALA A 395 14.47 15.23 7.22
N PHE A 396 13.25 15.39 7.73
CA PHE A 396 12.09 15.87 7.00
C PHE A 396 11.57 17.23 7.49
N GLY A 397 12.29 17.90 8.40
CA GLY A 397 11.96 19.24 8.89
C GLY A 397 10.61 19.31 9.61
N ILE A 398 10.23 18.26 10.35
CA ILE A 398 8.98 18.24 11.11
C ILE A 398 9.10 19.12 12.36
N ASP A 399 8.18 20.06 12.54
CA ASP A 399 8.12 20.95 13.70
C ASP A 399 7.42 20.27 14.89
N TYR A 400 8.15 19.39 15.58
CA TYR A 400 7.63 18.64 16.73
C TYR A 400 7.19 19.50 17.94
N PRO A 401 7.88 20.60 18.31
CA PRO A 401 7.39 21.54 19.32
C PRO A 401 5.98 22.02 19.01
N GLU A 402 5.77 22.42 17.77
CA GLU A 402 4.52 22.98 17.28
C GLU A 402 3.40 21.93 17.24
N ILE A 403 3.71 20.73 16.73
CA ILE A 403 2.78 19.58 16.71
C ILE A 403 2.38 19.17 18.13
N ALA A 404 3.32 19.10 19.08
CA ALA A 404 3.01 18.72 20.46
C ALA A 404 2.07 19.76 21.12
N ALA A 405 2.32 21.06 20.89
CA ALA A 405 1.45 22.13 21.37
C ALA A 405 0.04 22.05 20.77
N ARG A 406 -0.08 21.72 19.47
CA ARG A 406 -1.37 21.45 18.82
C ARG A 406 -2.08 20.23 19.40
N ALA A 407 -1.36 19.13 19.63
CA ALA A 407 -1.94 17.92 20.21
C ALA A 407 -2.58 18.18 21.57
N VAL A 408 -1.90 18.93 22.45
CA VAL A 408 -2.48 19.38 23.72
C VAL A 408 -3.75 20.19 23.45
N ARG A 409 -3.67 21.24 22.62
CA ARG A 409 -4.82 22.11 22.31
C ARG A 409 -6.04 21.37 21.76
N TYR A 410 -5.84 20.34 20.94
CA TYR A 410 -6.93 19.61 20.29
C TYR A 410 -7.53 18.49 21.17
N PHE A 411 -6.70 17.88 22.02
CA PHE A 411 -7.03 16.59 22.65
C PHE A 411 -7.00 16.58 24.18
N SER A 412 -6.47 17.62 24.85
CA SER A 412 -6.51 17.76 26.31
C SER A 412 -7.95 17.85 26.80
#